data_AF-A0A1I2JJV7-F1
#
_entry.id   AF-A0A1I2JJV7-F1
#
_cell.length_a   1.000
_cell.length_b   1.000
_cell.length_c   1.000
_cell.angle_alpha   90.00
_cell.angle_beta   90.00
_cell.angle_gamma   90.00
#
_symmetry.space_group_name_H-M   'P 1'
#
loop_
_entity.id
_entity.type
_entity.pdbx_description
1 polymer ?
#
loop_
_entity_poly.entity_id
_entity_poly.type
_entity_poly.pdbx_seq_one_letter_code
_entity_poly.pdbx_strand_id
1 'polypeptide(L)'
;MTDFPADLAALRDGGPWQRTTALRPVTLKLDSGLSVELPGPRVLADVVRPALIAARPLFRDGGAIVTTDGQDVRPIADDALSGELRQAIAALPDRDDAGRPYTDLRLFVAEAEPDTVAAYLADVVRHVRAGLRPYREVKPVAERAPAMTPAERQRTRRERIRAAQVAASEDWVRAWLEDDDVAPGAYAAADLYEVAVGAIEDWIEDDDEVAVPGRKTFYAVADRLIGRRRVIDGTAHYRKEAAMDQVYEDVVERAAQIVAERVIAHAATVATPEPFMAKAMNTELNAPLRL
;
A
#
# COMPACT_ATOMS: atom_id res chain seq x y z
N MET A 1 -41.87 -18.35 17.66
CA MET A 1 -42.29 -17.12 16.95
C MET A 1 -42.59 -16.09 18.02
N THR A 2 -41.99 -14.90 17.95
CA THR A 2 -42.34 -13.79 18.85
C THR A 2 -43.75 -13.31 18.50
N ASP A 3 -44.63 -13.31 19.50
CA ASP A 3 -46.03 -12.90 19.37
C ASP A 3 -46.11 -11.39 19.62
N PHE A 4 -45.97 -10.61 18.54
CA PHE A 4 -45.98 -9.14 18.59
C PHE A 4 -47.14 -8.57 19.44
N PRO A 5 -48.41 -9.02 19.27
CA PRO A 5 -49.51 -8.63 20.14
C PRO A 5 -49.25 -8.87 21.63
N ALA A 6 -48.69 -10.03 22.00
CA ALA A 6 -48.42 -10.36 23.40
C ALA A 6 -47.27 -9.53 23.98
N ASP A 7 -46.18 -9.34 23.23
CA ASP A 7 -45.04 -8.53 23.65
C ASP A 7 -45.43 -7.05 23.85
N LEU A 8 -46.30 -6.53 22.98
CA LEU A 8 -46.86 -5.18 23.12
C LEU A 8 -47.82 -5.07 24.31
N ALA A 9 -48.69 -6.06 24.51
CA ALA A 9 -49.63 -6.10 25.64
C ALA A 9 -48.93 -6.17 27.00
N ALA A 10 -47.74 -6.78 27.04
CA ALA A 10 -46.90 -6.88 28.24
C ALA A 10 -46.21 -5.56 28.64
N LEU A 11 -46.25 -4.52 27.79
CA LEU A 11 -45.71 -3.20 28.15
C LEU A 11 -46.53 -2.59 29.29
N ARG A 12 -45.86 -2.33 30.41
CA ARG A 12 -46.46 -1.70 31.59
C ARG A 12 -46.33 -0.18 31.56
N ASP A 13 -47.36 0.48 32.06
CA ASP A 13 -47.40 1.92 32.34
C ASP A 13 -46.18 2.32 33.20
N GLY A 14 -45.48 3.39 32.81
CA GLY A 14 -44.38 3.94 33.60
C GLY A 14 -43.17 3.01 33.78
N GLY A 15 -42.96 2.03 32.90
CA GLY A 15 -41.81 1.11 32.96
C GLY A 15 -40.43 1.80 33.07
N PRO A 16 -39.39 1.07 33.53
CA PRO A 16 -38.09 1.63 33.96
C PRO A 16 -37.22 2.28 32.85
N TRP A 17 -37.75 2.52 31.65
CA TRP A 17 -37.00 2.89 30.44
C TRP A 17 -36.56 4.37 30.36
N GLN A 18 -36.37 5.06 31.48
CA GLN A 18 -36.53 6.52 31.53
C GLN A 18 -35.27 7.41 31.28
N ARG A 19 -34.15 6.91 30.76
CA ARG A 19 -32.93 7.75 30.67
C ARG A 19 -32.71 8.51 29.34
N THR A 20 -33.30 8.09 28.22
CA THR A 20 -33.11 8.76 26.91
C THR A 20 -34.44 9.18 26.29
N THR A 21 -34.48 10.30 25.57
CA THR A 21 -35.69 10.86 24.91
C THR A 21 -36.44 9.85 24.04
N ALA A 22 -35.72 9.03 23.26
CA ALA A 22 -36.33 8.02 22.38
C ALA A 22 -37.03 6.84 23.12
N LEU A 23 -36.77 6.69 24.41
CA LEU A 23 -37.40 5.68 25.27
C LEU A 23 -38.54 6.25 26.11
N ARG A 24 -38.71 7.57 26.15
CA ARG A 24 -39.78 8.21 26.91
C ARG A 24 -41.12 7.97 26.22
N PRO A 25 -42.19 7.67 26.99
CA PRO A 25 -43.54 7.68 26.44
C PRO A 25 -43.85 9.03 25.79
N VAL A 26 -44.61 8.99 24.71
CA VAL A 26 -45.04 10.17 23.96
C VAL A 26 -46.52 10.39 24.25
N THR A 27 -46.84 11.47 24.96
CA THR A 27 -48.23 11.85 25.24
C THR A 27 -48.73 12.79 24.15
N LEU A 28 -49.85 12.42 23.52
CA LEU A 28 -50.49 13.20 22.46
C LEU A 28 -51.97 13.41 22.79
N LYS A 29 -52.51 14.55 22.37
CA LYS A 29 -53.95 14.81 22.42
C LYS A 29 -54.51 14.60 21.01
N LEU A 30 -55.47 13.70 20.90
CA LEU A 30 -56.18 13.39 19.65
C LEU A 30 -57.24 14.47 19.35
N ASP A 31 -57.71 14.52 18.11
CA ASP A 31 -58.76 15.46 17.69
C ASP A 31 -60.09 15.21 18.39
N SER A 32 -60.33 13.97 18.81
CA SER A 32 -61.46 13.57 19.67
C SER A 32 -61.39 14.20 21.07
N GLY A 33 -60.28 14.86 21.43
CA GLY A 33 -60.02 15.44 22.74
C GLY A 33 -59.42 14.45 23.75
N LEU A 34 -59.33 13.16 23.40
CA LEU A 34 -58.71 12.12 24.22
C LEU A 34 -57.19 12.30 24.27
N SER A 35 -56.57 11.95 25.40
CA SER A 35 -55.11 11.95 25.55
C SER A 35 -54.59 10.52 25.58
N VAL A 36 -53.70 10.19 24.66
CA VAL A 36 -53.06 8.88 24.53
C VAL A 36 -51.60 8.94 24.96
N GLU A 37 -51.12 7.87 25.59
CA GLU A 37 -49.73 7.65 25.93
C GLU A 37 -49.15 6.54 25.06
N LEU A 38 -48.33 6.93 24.09
CA LEU A 38 -47.67 6.00 23.18
C LEU A 38 -46.34 5.51 23.77
N PRO A 39 -45.95 4.26 23.49
CA PRO A 39 -44.56 3.85 23.75
C PRO A 39 -43.59 4.77 22.98
N GLY A 40 -42.39 4.97 23.50
CA GLY A 40 -41.36 5.68 22.74
C GLY A 40 -41.07 4.96 21.41
N PRO A 41 -40.76 5.66 20.30
CA PRO A 41 -40.56 5.02 19.00
C PRO A 41 -39.53 3.89 19.00
N ARG A 42 -38.48 4.01 19.82
CA ARG A 42 -37.48 2.96 20.01
C ARG A 42 -38.02 1.75 20.75
N VAL A 43 -38.86 1.95 21.77
CA VAL A 43 -39.49 0.86 22.53
C VAL A 43 -40.39 0.05 21.60
N LEU A 44 -41.24 0.72 20.82
CA LEU A 44 -42.09 0.04 19.84
C LEU A 44 -41.24 -0.68 18.78
N ALA A 45 -40.17 -0.06 18.28
CA ALA A 45 -39.23 -0.70 17.35
C ALA A 45 -38.59 -1.97 17.93
N ASP A 46 -38.21 -1.97 19.21
CA ASP A 46 -37.64 -3.14 19.88
C ASP A 46 -38.66 -4.28 20.03
N VAL A 47 -39.95 -3.95 20.22
CA VAL A 47 -41.06 -4.91 20.30
C VAL A 47 -41.43 -5.48 18.93
N VAL A 48 -41.53 -4.65 17.88
CA VAL A 48 -41.95 -5.12 16.54
C VAL A 48 -40.84 -5.85 15.78
N ARG A 49 -39.57 -5.50 16.02
CA ARG A 49 -38.43 -5.98 15.23
C ARG A 49 -38.29 -7.51 15.22
N PRO A 50 -38.41 -8.24 16.34
CA PRO A 50 -38.36 -9.70 16.32
C PRO A 50 -39.41 -10.34 15.42
N ALA A 51 -40.66 -9.83 15.44
CA ALA A 51 -41.73 -10.33 14.59
C ALA A 51 -41.47 -10.02 13.11
N LEU A 52 -40.97 -8.82 12.79
CA LEU A 52 -40.57 -8.45 11.43
C LEU A 52 -39.45 -9.36 10.88
N ILE A 53 -38.42 -9.63 11.69
CA ILE A 53 -37.31 -10.53 11.32
C ILE A 53 -37.79 -11.98 11.19
N ALA A 54 -38.76 -12.41 12.01
CA ALA A 54 -39.34 -13.74 11.91
C ALA A 54 -40.19 -13.92 10.65
N ALA A 55 -40.83 -12.84 10.16
CA ALA A 55 -41.62 -12.87 8.93
C ALA A 55 -40.74 -12.86 7.67
N ARG A 56 -39.63 -12.09 7.68
CA ARG A 56 -38.67 -12.05 6.58
C ARG A 56 -37.26 -11.65 7.03
N PRO A 57 -36.20 -12.11 6.35
CA PRO A 57 -34.84 -11.65 6.62
C PRO A 57 -34.72 -10.15 6.40
N LEU A 58 -34.40 -9.40 7.45
CA LEU A 58 -34.21 -7.96 7.38
C LEU A 58 -32.77 -7.58 7.77
N PHE A 59 -32.15 -6.75 6.95
CA PHE A 59 -30.80 -6.25 7.15
C PHE A 59 -30.74 -4.74 6.93
N ARG A 60 -29.68 -4.12 7.44
CA ARG A 60 -29.34 -2.73 7.17
C ARG A 60 -28.26 -2.67 6.09
N ASP A 61 -28.50 -1.95 5.01
CA ASP A 61 -27.47 -1.63 4.03
C ASP A 61 -27.36 -0.10 3.89
N GLY A 62 -26.27 0.46 4.41
CA GLY A 62 -26.11 1.91 4.57
C GLY A 62 -27.30 2.54 5.32
N GLY A 63 -28.04 3.39 4.61
CA GLY A 63 -29.25 4.07 5.08
C GLY A 63 -30.57 3.36 4.75
N ALA A 64 -30.55 2.20 4.08
CA ALA A 64 -31.74 1.45 3.69
C ALA A 64 -31.97 0.23 4.59
N ILE A 65 -33.23 -0.19 4.68
CA ILE A 65 -33.59 -1.55 5.11
C ILE A 65 -33.65 -2.40 3.84
N VAL A 66 -33.01 -3.56 3.86
CA VAL A 66 -33.04 -4.51 2.74
C VAL A 66 -33.54 -5.87 3.20
N THR A 67 -34.19 -6.59 2.29
CA THR A 67 -34.56 -8.00 2.43
C THR A 67 -33.85 -8.82 1.38
N THR A 68 -33.67 -10.12 1.64
CA THR A 68 -33.08 -11.05 0.66
C THR A 68 -33.69 -12.43 0.75
N ASP A 69 -33.78 -13.10 -0.39
CA ASP A 69 -34.12 -14.52 -0.54
C ASP A 69 -32.85 -15.41 -0.65
N GLY A 70 -31.67 -14.83 -0.46
CA GLY A 70 -30.37 -15.48 -0.59
C GLY A 70 -29.70 -15.27 -1.95
N GLN A 71 -30.42 -14.78 -2.95
CA GLN A 71 -29.88 -14.44 -4.28
C GLN A 71 -30.02 -12.95 -4.58
N ASP A 72 -31.22 -12.41 -4.36
CA ASP A 72 -31.53 -11.02 -4.65
C ASP A 72 -31.63 -10.20 -3.37
N VAL A 73 -31.04 -9.01 -3.39
CA VAL A 73 -31.17 -8.01 -2.33
C VAL A 73 -32.11 -6.93 -2.81
N ARG A 74 -33.19 -6.70 -2.07
CA ARG A 74 -34.22 -5.73 -2.45
C ARG A 74 -34.38 -4.70 -1.33
N PRO A 75 -34.28 -3.40 -1.64
CA PRO A 75 -34.58 -2.36 -0.66
C PRO A 75 -36.07 -2.38 -0.31
N ILE A 76 -36.37 -2.11 0.96
CA ILE A 76 -37.72 -1.86 1.46
C ILE A 76 -37.81 -0.37 1.72
N ALA A 77 -38.78 0.28 1.08
CA ALA A 77 -39.04 1.69 1.29
C ALA A 77 -39.61 1.93 2.70
N ASP A 78 -39.16 3.00 3.36
CA ASP A 78 -39.53 3.29 4.76
C ASP A 78 -41.07 3.47 4.91
N ASP A 79 -41.72 4.07 3.91
CA ASP A 79 -43.18 4.27 3.85
C ASP A 79 -43.97 2.96 3.72
N ALA A 80 -43.47 2.01 2.92
CA ALA A 80 -44.05 0.68 2.80
C ALA A 80 -44.01 -0.05 4.16
N LEU A 81 -42.89 0.02 4.87
CA LEU A 81 -42.77 -0.59 6.20
C LEU A 81 -43.64 0.12 7.24
N SER A 82 -43.75 1.45 7.19
CA SER A 82 -44.68 2.20 8.03
C SER A 82 -46.14 1.81 7.75
N GLY A 83 -46.51 1.59 6.49
CA GLY A 83 -47.84 1.10 6.10
C GLY A 83 -48.15 -0.29 6.64
N GLU A 84 -47.19 -1.22 6.53
CA GLU A 84 -47.31 -2.57 7.12
C GLU A 84 -47.48 -2.51 8.64
N LEU A 85 -46.68 -1.68 9.34
CA LEU A 85 -46.80 -1.50 10.79
C LEU A 85 -48.16 -0.91 11.18
N ARG A 86 -48.66 0.08 10.42
CA ARG A 86 -49.99 0.66 10.65
C ARG A 86 -51.07 -0.41 10.53
N GLN A 87 -51.04 -1.23 9.48
CA GLN A 87 -52.00 -2.31 9.28
C GLN A 87 -51.92 -3.36 10.40
N ALA A 88 -50.70 -3.75 10.80
CA ALA A 88 -50.49 -4.69 11.91
C ALA A 88 -51.04 -4.16 13.24
N ILE A 89 -50.87 -2.87 13.52
CA ILE A 89 -51.42 -2.22 14.74
C ILE A 89 -52.94 -2.13 14.66
N ALA A 90 -53.52 -1.75 13.52
CA ALA A 90 -54.96 -1.68 13.32
C ALA A 90 -55.64 -3.06 13.46
N ALA A 91 -54.93 -4.13 13.11
CA ALA A 91 -55.40 -5.51 13.23
C ALA A 91 -55.18 -6.14 14.62
N LEU A 92 -54.66 -5.38 15.60
CA LEU A 92 -54.48 -5.89 16.96
C LEU A 92 -55.85 -6.23 17.58
N PRO A 93 -55.99 -7.42 18.22
CA PRO A 93 -57.24 -7.81 18.87
C PRO A 93 -57.55 -6.96 20.10
N ASP A 94 -58.82 -6.90 20.48
CA ASP A 94 -59.19 -6.41 21.82
C ASP A 94 -58.68 -7.37 22.89
N ARG A 95 -58.09 -6.82 23.95
CA ARG A 95 -57.46 -7.58 25.04
C ARG A 95 -57.71 -6.88 26.38
N ASP A 96 -58.45 -7.55 27.26
CA ASP A 96 -58.74 -7.03 28.61
C ASP A 96 -57.50 -7.05 29.53
N ASP A 97 -56.48 -7.87 29.19
CA ASP A 97 -55.24 -8.03 29.94
C ASP A 97 -54.11 -7.08 29.49
N ALA A 98 -54.34 -6.27 28.45
CA ALA A 98 -53.32 -5.41 27.88
C ALA A 98 -53.13 -4.10 28.66
N GLY A 99 -51.88 -3.68 28.80
CA GLY A 99 -51.53 -2.38 29.40
C GLY A 99 -51.99 -1.18 28.57
N ARG A 100 -51.95 0.02 29.17
CA ARG A 100 -52.39 1.25 28.50
C ARG A 100 -51.66 1.55 27.18
N PRO A 101 -50.34 1.34 27.04
CA PRO A 101 -49.65 1.57 25.75
C PRO A 101 -50.20 0.77 24.57
N TYR A 102 -50.73 -0.43 24.83
CA TYR A 102 -51.36 -1.26 23.80
C TYR A 102 -52.67 -0.64 23.31
N THR A 103 -53.55 -0.31 24.25
CA THR A 103 -54.87 0.27 23.98
C THR A 103 -54.75 1.65 23.34
N ASP A 104 -53.86 2.50 23.88
CA ASP A 104 -53.60 3.85 23.40
C ASP A 104 -52.97 3.84 22.00
N LEU A 105 -52.10 2.87 21.67
CA LEU A 105 -51.53 2.72 20.32
C LEU A 105 -52.59 2.33 19.29
N ARG A 106 -53.52 1.44 19.65
CA ARG A 106 -54.66 1.07 18.78
C ARG A 106 -55.57 2.27 18.53
N LEU A 107 -55.93 2.99 19.60
CA LEU A 107 -56.74 4.20 19.51
C LEU A 107 -56.05 5.28 18.65
N PHE A 108 -54.74 5.47 18.83
CA PHE A 108 -53.95 6.41 18.03
C PHE A 108 -53.98 6.10 16.54
N VAL A 109 -53.78 4.84 16.13
CA VAL A 109 -53.81 4.46 14.71
C VAL A 109 -55.22 4.59 14.10
N ALA A 110 -56.27 4.44 14.91
CA ALA A 110 -57.65 4.56 14.48
C ALA A 110 -58.14 6.01 14.36
N GLU A 111 -57.78 6.88 15.31
CA GLU A 111 -58.42 8.20 15.51
C GLU A 111 -57.50 9.40 15.21
N ALA A 112 -56.18 9.24 15.18
CA ALA A 112 -55.27 10.38 14.95
C ALA A 112 -55.21 10.77 13.47
N GLU A 113 -54.82 12.03 13.20
CA GLU A 113 -54.58 12.49 11.83
C GLU A 113 -53.57 11.60 11.09
N PRO A 114 -53.83 11.26 9.81
CA PRO A 114 -52.96 10.36 9.04
C PRO A 114 -51.48 10.76 9.03
N ASP A 115 -51.20 12.06 8.94
CA ASP A 115 -49.83 12.59 8.88
C ASP A 115 -49.10 12.43 10.22
N THR A 116 -49.82 12.58 11.33
CA THR A 116 -49.28 12.35 12.68
C THR A 116 -48.93 10.88 12.89
N VAL A 117 -49.81 9.97 12.44
CA VAL A 117 -49.54 8.52 12.48
C VAL A 117 -48.34 8.17 11.60
N ALA A 118 -48.27 8.71 10.39
CA ALA A 118 -47.16 8.47 9.46
C ALA A 118 -45.82 8.95 10.04
N ALA A 119 -45.77 10.15 10.63
CA ALA A 119 -44.56 10.69 11.24
C ALA A 119 -44.06 9.83 12.41
N TYR A 120 -44.96 9.41 13.30
CA TYR A 120 -44.61 8.54 14.42
C TYR A 120 -44.08 7.17 13.93
N LEU A 121 -44.75 6.55 12.95
CA LEU A 121 -44.32 5.26 12.41
C LEU A 121 -43.01 5.35 11.61
N ALA A 122 -42.73 6.49 10.96
CA ALA A 122 -41.44 6.72 10.32
C ALA A 122 -40.29 6.75 11.36
N ASP A 123 -40.51 7.36 12.52
CA ASP A 123 -39.56 7.33 13.64
C ASP A 123 -39.33 5.92 14.18
N VAL A 124 -40.38 5.11 14.27
CA VAL A 124 -40.29 3.68 14.64
C VAL A 124 -39.45 2.92 13.62
N VAL A 125 -39.73 3.08 12.32
CA VAL A 125 -38.96 2.44 11.22
C VAL A 125 -37.48 2.85 11.27
N ARG A 126 -37.18 4.12 11.54
CA ARG A 126 -35.80 4.58 11.73
C ARG A 126 -35.09 3.82 12.86
N HIS A 127 -35.78 3.55 13.97
CA HIS A 127 -35.23 2.77 15.08
C HIS A 127 -35.16 1.26 14.78
N VAL A 128 -36.11 0.72 14.00
CA VAL A 128 -36.02 -0.66 13.47
C VAL A 128 -34.74 -0.80 12.66
N ARG A 129 -34.53 0.07 11.66
CA ARG A 129 -33.33 0.11 10.82
C ARG A 129 -32.05 0.14 11.64
N ALA A 130 -31.98 1.02 12.65
CA ALA A 130 -30.81 1.14 13.52
C ALA A 130 -30.51 -0.12 14.34
N GLY A 131 -31.54 -0.93 14.65
CA GLY A 131 -31.40 -2.20 15.37
C GLY A 131 -31.14 -3.42 14.48
N LEU A 132 -31.19 -3.29 13.15
CA LEU A 132 -30.91 -4.40 12.22
C LEU A 132 -29.40 -4.66 12.09
N ARG A 133 -29.06 -5.93 11.84
CA ARG A 133 -27.69 -6.33 11.52
C ARG A 133 -27.31 -5.75 10.14
N PRO A 134 -26.04 -5.31 9.94
CA PRO A 134 -25.59 -4.89 8.63
C PRO A 134 -25.67 -6.06 7.64
N TYR A 135 -26.14 -5.79 6.42
CA TYR A 135 -26.09 -6.75 5.33
C TYR A 135 -24.61 -7.03 5.00
N ARG A 136 -24.30 -8.30 4.81
CA ARG A 136 -22.99 -8.75 4.33
C ARG A 136 -23.24 -9.65 3.16
N GLU A 137 -22.84 -9.20 1.98
CA GLU A 137 -22.86 -10.02 0.79
C GLU A 137 -22.03 -11.28 1.06
N VAL A 138 -22.66 -12.44 0.88
CA VAL A 138 -21.97 -13.72 0.98
C VAL A 138 -21.14 -13.85 -0.29
N LYS A 139 -19.90 -13.37 -0.24
CA LYS A 139 -18.96 -13.56 -1.34
C LYS A 139 -18.80 -15.07 -1.54
N PRO A 140 -18.92 -15.58 -2.78
CA PRO A 140 -18.61 -16.98 -3.05
C PRO A 140 -17.18 -17.22 -2.55
N VAL A 141 -17.01 -18.26 -1.73
CA VAL A 141 -15.70 -18.64 -1.23
C VAL A 141 -14.88 -19.03 -2.46
N ALA A 142 -13.97 -18.15 -2.87
CA ALA A 142 -13.04 -18.48 -3.94
C ALA A 142 -12.36 -19.80 -3.57
N GLU A 143 -12.36 -20.75 -4.49
CA GLU A 143 -11.68 -22.02 -4.31
C GLU A 143 -10.23 -21.71 -3.98
N ARG A 144 -9.84 -21.97 -2.73
CA ARG A 144 -8.48 -21.68 -2.28
C ARG A 144 -7.55 -22.56 -3.11
N ALA A 145 -6.55 -21.94 -3.73
CA ALA A 145 -5.49 -22.69 -4.37
C ALA A 145 -4.94 -23.74 -3.38
N PRO A 146 -4.61 -24.95 -3.86
CA PRO A 146 -4.11 -26.00 -3.00
C PRO A 146 -2.92 -25.48 -2.19
N ALA A 147 -2.92 -25.79 -0.89
CA ALA A 147 -1.85 -25.35 -0.01
C ALA A 147 -0.52 -25.91 -0.49
N MET A 148 0.50 -25.05 -0.65
CA MET A 148 1.84 -25.48 -1.04
C MET A 148 2.37 -26.51 -0.04
N THR A 149 2.85 -27.62 -0.59
CA THR A 149 3.53 -28.66 0.20
C THR A 149 4.78 -28.09 0.87
N PRO A 150 5.26 -28.68 1.98
CA PRO A 150 6.52 -28.28 2.60
C PRO A 150 7.71 -28.29 1.61
N ALA A 151 7.72 -29.23 0.66
CA ALA A 151 8.75 -29.35 -0.37
C ALA A 151 8.72 -28.17 -1.35
N GLU A 152 7.53 -27.77 -1.81
CA GLU A 152 7.37 -26.60 -2.69
C GLU A 152 7.78 -25.32 -1.97
N ARG A 153 7.37 -25.14 -0.71
CA ARG A 153 7.79 -23.99 0.10
C ARG A 153 9.30 -23.91 0.25
N GLN A 154 9.96 -25.03 0.53
CA GLN A 154 11.41 -25.08 0.64
C GLN A 154 12.10 -24.78 -0.70
N ARG A 155 11.56 -25.29 -1.81
CA ARG A 155 12.06 -25.01 -3.16
C ARG A 155 11.95 -23.52 -3.48
N THR A 156 10.77 -22.91 -3.31
CA THR A 156 10.54 -21.48 -3.56
C THR A 156 11.44 -20.62 -2.68
N ARG A 157 11.65 -20.99 -1.42
CA ARG A 157 12.59 -20.28 -0.53
C ARG A 157 14.02 -20.33 -1.07
N ARG A 158 14.50 -21.51 -1.51
CA ARG A 158 15.84 -21.66 -2.09
C ARG A 158 16.00 -20.87 -3.39
N GLU A 159 14.98 -20.87 -4.23
CA GLU A 159 14.95 -20.09 -5.48
C GLU A 159 15.01 -18.59 -5.18
N ARG A 160 14.23 -18.10 -4.20
CA ARG A 160 14.26 -16.70 -3.75
C ARG A 160 15.62 -16.30 -3.20
N ILE A 161 16.19 -17.08 -2.29
CA ILE A 161 17.53 -16.81 -1.72
C ILE A 161 18.57 -16.78 -2.83
N ARG A 162 18.52 -17.73 -3.77
CA ARG A 162 19.46 -17.76 -4.89
C ARG A 162 19.32 -16.53 -5.79
N ALA A 163 18.09 -16.08 -6.05
CA ALA A 163 17.84 -14.86 -6.82
C ALA A 163 18.41 -13.62 -6.12
N ALA A 164 18.18 -13.48 -4.81
CA ALA A 164 18.74 -12.40 -4.00
C ALA A 164 20.27 -12.40 -3.99
N GLN A 165 20.90 -13.57 -3.83
CA GLN A 165 22.36 -13.70 -3.91
C GLN A 165 22.92 -13.28 -5.28
N VAL A 166 22.22 -13.63 -6.37
CA VAL A 166 22.62 -13.24 -7.72
C VAL A 166 22.48 -11.74 -7.89
N ALA A 167 21.36 -11.15 -7.49
CA ALA A 167 21.14 -9.70 -7.56
C ALA A 167 22.19 -8.92 -6.78
N ALA A 168 22.41 -9.26 -5.51
CA ALA A 168 23.42 -8.61 -4.67
C ALA A 168 24.84 -8.73 -5.27
N SER A 169 25.20 -9.90 -5.82
CA SER A 169 26.48 -10.07 -6.51
C SER A 169 26.57 -9.21 -7.77
N GLU A 170 25.49 -9.08 -8.54
CA GLU A 170 25.46 -8.27 -9.75
C GLU A 170 25.65 -6.79 -9.42
N ASP A 171 24.91 -6.29 -8.44
CA ASP A 171 24.93 -4.88 -8.05
C ASP A 171 26.30 -4.51 -7.50
N TRP A 172 26.87 -5.36 -6.63
CA TRP A 172 28.21 -5.12 -6.09
C TRP A 172 29.29 -5.16 -7.19
N VAL A 173 29.27 -6.15 -8.08
CA VAL A 173 30.28 -6.25 -9.15
C VAL A 173 30.18 -5.06 -10.12
N ARG A 174 28.97 -4.58 -10.43
CA ARG A 174 28.79 -3.38 -11.26
C ARG A 174 29.34 -2.14 -10.56
N ALA A 175 28.98 -1.94 -9.29
CA ALA A 175 29.51 -0.82 -8.50
C ALA A 175 31.04 -0.85 -8.45
N TRP A 176 31.64 -2.02 -8.22
CA TRP A 176 33.10 -2.19 -8.21
C TRP A 176 33.76 -1.90 -9.57
N LEU A 177 33.09 -2.23 -10.69
CA LEU A 177 33.58 -1.92 -12.03
C LEU A 177 33.50 -0.41 -12.33
N GLU A 178 32.46 0.25 -11.84
CA GLU A 178 32.19 1.69 -12.02
C GLU A 178 32.94 2.58 -11.02
N ASP A 179 33.52 2.00 -9.96
CA ASP A 179 34.26 2.73 -8.94
C ASP A 179 35.63 3.22 -9.46
N ASP A 180 35.75 4.52 -9.72
CA ASP A 180 36.98 5.16 -10.21
C ASP A 180 38.13 5.15 -9.19
N ASP A 181 37.85 4.98 -7.89
CA ASP A 181 38.87 4.89 -6.85
C ASP A 181 39.59 3.52 -6.86
N VAL A 182 38.99 2.51 -7.50
CA VAL A 182 39.58 1.18 -7.66
C VAL A 182 40.42 1.15 -8.94
N ALA A 183 41.74 1.22 -8.75
CA ALA A 183 42.72 1.23 -9.83
C ALA A 183 42.58 0.05 -10.82
N PRO A 184 42.82 0.25 -12.12
CA PRO A 184 42.88 -0.84 -13.09
C PRO A 184 44.00 -1.84 -12.74
N GLY A 185 43.73 -3.15 -12.87
CA GLY A 185 44.71 -4.15 -12.43
C GLY A 185 44.20 -5.59 -12.36
N ALA A 186 45.07 -6.49 -11.90
CA ALA A 186 44.73 -7.87 -11.62
C ALA A 186 44.40 -8.03 -10.12
N TYR A 187 43.21 -8.56 -9.84
CA TYR A 187 42.69 -8.74 -8.48
C TYR A 187 42.50 -10.23 -8.21
N ALA A 188 43.07 -10.73 -7.12
CA ALA A 188 42.88 -12.13 -6.72
C ALA A 188 41.38 -12.37 -6.47
N ALA A 189 40.83 -13.43 -7.05
CA ALA A 189 39.39 -13.68 -7.00
C ALA A 189 38.89 -13.93 -5.57
N ALA A 190 39.73 -14.53 -4.72
CA ALA A 190 39.41 -14.77 -3.32
C ALA A 190 39.28 -13.46 -2.53
N ASP A 191 40.26 -12.58 -2.65
CA ASP A 191 40.26 -11.28 -1.99
C ASP A 191 39.08 -10.43 -2.48
N LEU A 192 38.80 -10.44 -3.78
CA LEU A 192 37.66 -9.74 -4.35
C LEU A 192 36.32 -10.25 -3.77
N TYR A 193 36.18 -11.55 -3.56
CA TYR A 193 35.01 -12.13 -2.91
C TYR A 193 34.90 -11.71 -1.44
N GLU A 194 36.00 -11.64 -0.71
CA GLU A 194 36.00 -11.24 0.70
C GLU A 194 35.58 -9.77 0.86
N VAL A 195 36.09 -8.88 0.01
CA VAL A 195 35.65 -7.47 -0.02
C VAL A 195 34.16 -7.37 -0.37
N ALA A 196 33.70 -8.16 -1.36
CA ALA A 196 32.29 -8.17 -1.76
C ALA A 196 31.36 -8.64 -0.64
N VAL A 197 31.74 -9.70 0.07
CA VAL A 197 30.93 -10.21 1.19
C VAL A 197 30.83 -9.17 2.29
N GLY A 198 31.94 -8.52 2.68
CA GLY A 198 31.89 -7.48 3.70
C GLY A 198 30.94 -6.33 3.33
N ALA A 199 31.06 -5.81 2.11
CA ALA A 199 30.19 -4.73 1.64
C ALA A 199 28.71 -5.15 1.51
N ILE A 200 28.43 -6.38 1.07
CA ILE A 200 27.05 -6.89 0.96
C ILE A 200 26.45 -7.18 2.36
N GLU A 201 27.26 -7.62 3.32
CA GLU A 201 26.83 -7.79 4.71
C GLU A 201 26.38 -6.46 5.31
N ASP A 202 27.10 -5.37 5.02
CA ASP A 202 26.69 -4.02 5.43
C ASP A 202 25.34 -3.61 4.82
N TRP A 203 25.03 -4.01 3.57
CA TRP A 203 23.72 -3.73 2.95
C TRP A 203 22.56 -4.48 3.60
N ILE A 204 22.81 -5.67 4.16
CA ILE A 204 21.76 -6.48 4.79
C ILE A 204 21.23 -5.82 6.07
N GLU A 205 22.04 -4.99 6.73
CA GLU A 205 21.58 -4.23 7.89
C GLU A 205 20.44 -3.25 7.54
N ASP A 206 20.39 -2.81 6.28
CA ASP A 206 19.41 -1.85 5.76
C ASP A 206 18.28 -2.49 4.93
N ASP A 207 18.48 -3.68 4.35
CA ASP A 207 17.51 -4.37 3.50
C ASP A 207 17.45 -5.90 3.73
N ASP A 208 16.33 -6.35 4.34
CA ASP A 208 16.02 -7.76 4.63
C ASP A 208 15.89 -8.66 3.38
N GLU A 209 15.84 -8.08 2.17
CA GLU A 209 15.75 -8.82 0.91
C GLU A 209 17.13 -9.20 0.33
N VAL A 210 18.21 -8.60 0.83
CA VAL A 210 19.59 -8.88 0.41
C VAL A 210 20.09 -10.20 1.02
N ALA A 211 20.87 -10.95 0.25
CA ALA A 211 21.45 -12.21 0.73
C ALA A 211 22.93 -12.31 0.37
N VAL A 212 23.78 -12.62 1.36
CA VAL A 212 25.21 -12.85 1.15
C VAL A 212 25.40 -14.00 0.14
N PRO A 213 26.09 -13.77 -0.99
CA PRO A 213 26.29 -14.80 -1.98
C PRO A 213 27.33 -15.82 -1.53
N GLY A 214 27.07 -17.10 -1.78
CA GLY A 214 28.14 -18.11 -1.66
C GLY A 214 29.16 -17.95 -2.80
N ARG A 215 30.43 -18.34 -2.56
CA ARG A 215 31.55 -18.28 -3.52
C ARG A 215 31.17 -18.72 -4.95
N LYS A 216 30.44 -19.83 -5.09
CA LYS A 216 30.02 -20.35 -6.41
C LYS A 216 29.09 -19.38 -7.16
N THR A 217 28.13 -18.78 -6.45
CA THR A 217 27.17 -17.83 -7.03
C THR A 217 27.89 -16.54 -7.42
N PHE A 218 28.67 -15.98 -6.50
CA PHE A 218 29.44 -14.76 -6.76
C PHE A 218 30.36 -14.92 -7.96
N TYR A 219 31.18 -15.98 -8.00
CA TYR A 219 32.09 -16.19 -9.12
C TYR A 219 31.38 -16.45 -10.44
N ALA A 220 30.22 -17.11 -10.44
CA ALA A 220 29.44 -17.26 -11.67
C ALA A 220 28.92 -15.91 -12.20
N VAL A 221 28.56 -14.99 -11.31
CA VAL A 221 28.15 -13.63 -11.65
C VAL A 221 29.35 -12.80 -12.14
N ALA A 222 30.47 -12.83 -11.42
CA ALA A 222 31.68 -12.11 -11.77
C ALA A 222 32.30 -12.63 -13.09
N ASP A 223 32.35 -13.95 -13.32
CA ASP A 223 32.81 -14.53 -14.59
C ASP A 223 31.93 -14.08 -15.79
N ARG A 224 30.65 -13.76 -15.55
CA ARG A 224 29.73 -13.26 -16.57
C ARG A 224 29.88 -11.75 -16.83
N LEU A 225 30.11 -10.95 -15.78
CA LEU A 225 30.18 -9.48 -15.89
C LEU A 225 31.59 -8.97 -16.23
N ILE A 226 32.61 -9.50 -15.56
CA ILE A 226 34.02 -9.11 -15.74
C ILE A 226 34.69 -9.96 -16.83
N GLY A 227 34.20 -11.19 -17.02
CA GLY A 227 34.82 -12.19 -17.87
C GLY A 227 35.56 -13.27 -17.07
N ARG A 228 35.98 -14.33 -17.75
CA ARG A 228 36.59 -15.51 -17.10
C ARG A 228 37.88 -15.15 -16.37
N ARG A 229 37.99 -15.63 -15.13
CA ARG A 229 39.24 -15.57 -14.34
C ARG A 229 40.43 -16.16 -15.09
N ARG A 230 41.60 -15.55 -14.90
CA ARG A 230 42.89 -16.05 -15.41
C ARG A 230 43.76 -16.51 -14.24
N VAL A 231 44.49 -17.61 -14.42
CA VAL A 231 45.40 -18.11 -13.39
C VAL A 231 46.77 -17.47 -13.58
N ILE A 232 47.29 -16.83 -12.54
CA ILE A 232 48.61 -16.22 -12.47
C ILE A 232 49.27 -16.79 -11.21
N ASP A 233 50.41 -17.46 -11.37
CA ASP A 233 51.16 -18.11 -10.29
C ASP A 233 50.31 -19.03 -9.40
N GLY A 234 49.37 -19.76 -10.00
CA GLY A 234 48.48 -20.70 -9.31
C GLY A 234 47.24 -20.06 -8.68
N THR A 235 47.11 -18.74 -8.69
CA THR A 235 45.97 -18.01 -8.14
C THR A 235 45.07 -17.48 -9.26
N ALA A 236 43.75 -17.65 -9.13
CA ALA A 236 42.78 -17.13 -10.08
C ALA A 236 42.53 -15.63 -9.83
N HIS A 237 42.64 -14.83 -10.89
CA HIS A 237 42.49 -13.37 -10.85
C HIS A 237 41.43 -12.89 -11.84
N TYR A 238 40.74 -11.81 -11.47
CA TYR A 238 39.98 -10.97 -12.38
C TYR A 238 40.84 -9.79 -12.84
N ARG A 239 40.53 -9.25 -14.01
CA ARG A 239 41.21 -8.05 -14.53
C ARG A 239 40.18 -6.93 -14.64
N LYS A 240 40.41 -5.82 -13.93
CA LYS A 240 39.71 -4.56 -14.18
C LYS A 240 40.44 -3.81 -15.29
N GLU A 241 39.75 -3.52 -16.38
CA GLU A 241 40.29 -2.69 -17.45
C GLU A 241 40.19 -1.22 -17.06
N ALA A 242 41.10 -0.39 -17.58
CA ALA A 242 40.99 1.05 -17.39
C ALA A 242 39.72 1.55 -18.09
N ALA A 243 38.99 2.46 -17.45
CA ALA A 243 37.84 3.09 -18.07
C ALA A 243 38.32 3.74 -19.39
N MET A 244 37.55 3.58 -20.47
CA MET A 244 37.94 4.11 -21.78
C MET A 244 38.24 5.62 -21.72
N ASP A 245 37.50 6.35 -20.88
CA ASP A 245 37.68 7.79 -20.68
C ASP A 245 39.02 8.10 -19.99
N GLN A 246 39.44 7.30 -19.02
CA GLN A 246 40.76 7.42 -18.39
C GLN A 246 41.88 7.12 -19.40
N VAL A 247 41.69 6.11 -20.26
CA VAL A 247 42.65 5.82 -21.34
C VAL A 247 42.73 6.98 -22.33
N TYR A 248 41.61 7.60 -22.68
CA TYR A 248 41.60 8.79 -23.55
C TYR A 248 42.27 9.98 -22.89
N GLU A 249 42.00 10.24 -21.61
CA GLU A 249 42.62 11.33 -20.86
C GLU A 249 44.14 11.14 -20.77
N ASP A 250 44.61 9.95 -20.40
CA ASP A 250 46.04 9.60 -20.38
C ASP A 250 46.70 9.79 -21.75
N VAL A 251 46.02 9.37 -22.82
CA VAL A 251 46.52 9.52 -24.20
C VAL A 251 46.57 11.00 -24.59
N VAL A 252 45.56 11.79 -24.25
CA VAL A 252 45.49 13.23 -24.55
C VAL A 252 46.55 13.99 -23.75
N GLU A 253 46.70 13.71 -22.45
CA GLU A 253 47.73 14.31 -21.60
C GLU A 253 49.12 13.96 -22.12
N ARG A 254 49.36 12.69 -22.45
CA ARG A 254 50.66 12.26 -23.01
C ARG A 254 50.94 12.91 -24.36
N ALA A 255 49.93 13.05 -25.21
CA ALA A 255 50.06 13.75 -26.48
C ALA A 255 50.37 15.24 -26.28
N ALA A 256 49.71 15.90 -25.32
CA ALA A 256 49.97 17.30 -24.97
C ALA A 256 51.40 17.50 -24.44
N GLN A 257 51.89 16.59 -23.60
CA GLN A 257 53.26 16.60 -23.10
C GLN A 257 54.28 16.46 -24.24
N ILE A 258 54.07 15.53 -25.17
CA ILE A 258 54.95 15.33 -26.33
C ILE A 258 54.97 16.59 -27.22
N VAL A 259 53.81 17.24 -27.43
CA VAL A 259 53.72 18.48 -28.21
C VAL A 259 54.46 19.61 -27.50
N ALA A 260 54.28 19.78 -26.19
CA ALA A 260 54.97 20.80 -25.41
C ALA A 260 56.49 20.62 -25.45
N GLU A 261 56.99 19.40 -25.26
CA GLU A 261 58.42 19.07 -25.37
C GLU A 261 58.98 19.41 -26.75
N ARG A 262 58.23 19.13 -27.82
CA ARG A 262 58.63 19.47 -29.20
C ARG A 262 58.65 20.98 -29.45
N VAL A 263 57.67 21.73 -28.94
CA VAL A 263 57.63 23.20 -29.07
C VAL A 263 58.81 23.82 -28.35
N ILE A 264 59.14 23.36 -27.14
CA ILE A 264 60.30 23.83 -26.38
C ILE A 264 61.60 23.52 -27.14
N ALA A 265 61.76 22.29 -27.65
CA ALA A 265 62.93 21.91 -28.43
C ALA A 265 63.07 22.75 -29.71
N HIS A 266 61.97 23.01 -30.41
CA HIS A 266 61.96 23.85 -31.60
C HIS A 266 62.31 25.31 -31.28
N ALA A 267 61.72 25.87 -30.22
CA ALA A 267 62.03 27.22 -29.75
C ALA A 267 63.52 27.35 -29.39
N ALA A 268 64.11 26.33 -28.74
CA ALA A 268 65.54 26.31 -28.43
C ALA A 268 66.41 26.33 -29.70
N THR A 269 66.04 25.59 -30.76
CA THR A 269 66.78 25.61 -32.03
C THR A 269 66.67 26.95 -32.78
N VAL A 270 65.51 27.60 -32.73
CA VAL A 270 65.31 28.92 -33.37
C VAL A 270 66.01 30.03 -32.57
N ALA A 271 66.06 29.91 -31.25
CA ALA A 271 66.67 30.91 -30.36
C ALA A 271 68.20 30.84 -30.31
N THR A 272 68.83 29.75 -30.74
CA THR A 272 70.28 29.73 -31.00
C THR A 272 70.57 30.55 -32.25
N PRO A 273 71.13 31.77 -32.14
CA PRO A 273 71.55 32.49 -33.32
C PRO A 273 72.65 31.66 -33.97
N GLU A 274 72.51 31.38 -35.28
CA GLU A 274 73.67 30.94 -36.05
C GLU A 274 74.83 31.90 -35.73
N PRO A 275 76.07 31.40 -35.55
CA PRO A 275 77.25 32.24 -35.40
C PRO A 275 77.57 32.93 -36.74
N PHE A 276 76.63 33.76 -37.21
CA PHE A 276 76.79 34.73 -38.25
C PHE A 276 77.55 35.89 -37.60
N MET A 277 78.73 36.20 -38.12
CA MET A 277 79.61 37.32 -37.71
C MET A 277 80.66 37.05 -36.61
N ALA A 278 81.44 35.98 -36.72
CA ALA A 278 82.83 35.98 -36.22
C ALA A 278 83.89 35.97 -37.34
N LYS A 279 83.48 36.10 -38.62
CA LYS A 279 84.39 35.99 -39.78
C LYS A 279 84.62 37.29 -40.57
N ALA A 280 84.11 38.44 -40.11
CA ALA A 280 84.17 39.71 -40.86
C ALA A 280 85.13 40.79 -40.30
N MET A 281 85.86 40.57 -39.20
CA MET A 281 86.79 41.58 -38.64
C MET A 281 88.27 41.17 -38.68
N ASN A 282 88.74 40.51 -39.75
CA ASN A 282 90.18 40.25 -39.90
C ASN A 282 90.73 40.47 -41.32
N THR A 283 90.13 41.38 -42.11
CA THR A 283 90.48 41.53 -43.54
C THR A 283 90.90 42.95 -43.97
N GLU A 284 91.00 43.94 -43.08
CA GLU A 284 91.47 45.28 -43.51
C GLU A 284 92.42 45.92 -42.49
N LEU A 285 93.69 45.52 -42.53
CA LEU A 285 94.82 46.30 -41.99
C LEU A 285 96.13 45.75 -42.59
N ASN A 286 96.31 45.88 -43.91
CA ASN A 286 97.64 45.80 -44.54
C ASN A 286 97.62 46.48 -45.91
N ALA A 287 97.65 47.82 -45.89
CA ALA A 287 98.00 48.62 -47.06
C ALA A 287 99.52 48.88 -47.05
N PRO A 288 100.26 48.60 -48.15
CA PRO A 288 101.71 48.81 -48.22
C PRO A 288 102.07 50.26 -48.57
N LEU A 289 102.89 50.89 -47.72
CA LEU A 289 103.64 52.10 -48.06
C LEU A 289 104.79 51.72 -49.01
N ARG A 290 104.73 52.23 -50.24
CA ARG A 290 105.87 52.27 -51.19
C ARG A 290 106.73 53.48 -50.87
N LEU A 291 108.05 53.26 -50.78
CA LEU A 291 109.11 54.22 -51.09
C LEU A 291 110.11 53.49 -52.00
#